data_AF-A0A954G081-F1
#
_entry.id   AF-A0A954G081-F1
#
_cell.length_a   1.000
_cell.length_b   1.000
_cell.length_c   1.000
_cell.angle_alpha   90.00
_cell.angle_beta   90.00
_cell.angle_gamma   90.00
#
_symmetry.space_group_name_H-M   'P 1'
#
loop_
_entity.id
_entity.type
_entity.pdbx_description
1 polymer ?
#
loop_
_entity_poly.entity_id
_entity_poly.type
_entity_poly.pdbx_seq_one_letter_code
_entity_poly.pdbx_strand_id
1 'polypeptide(L)'
;MTNTTEYRELTADEVTLDIDPKSFGFKTTAELEPLSEIVGQPRALRALDLGTGIRHPNYHIYIAGLVGTGRMELVTHALRQRVLDASTPPDWVYVNNFDEPDCPLAISLTAGQGVQLRTDMEALIEQLQESLPKAFKEEDFGKEKEKLRQVYRKRGDEVFEKLLKLAEQHG
;
A
#
# COMPACT_ATOMS: atom_id res chain seq x y z
N MET A 1 -52.48 14.91 49.25
CA MET A 1 -51.54 14.85 50.39
C MET A 1 -50.22 14.33 49.85
N THR A 2 -49.30 15.23 49.54
CA THR A 2 -48.00 14.89 48.94
C THR A 2 -47.06 14.46 50.05
N ASN A 3 -46.63 13.19 50.03
CA ASN A 3 -45.59 12.67 50.91
C ASN A 3 -44.27 13.38 50.59
N THR A 4 -43.91 14.36 51.42
CA THR A 4 -42.57 14.96 51.41
C THR A 4 -41.60 13.90 51.90
N THR A 5 -40.79 13.36 51.00
CA THR A 5 -39.71 12.45 51.39
C THR A 5 -38.65 13.28 52.11
N GLU A 6 -38.47 13.06 53.41
CA GLU A 6 -37.37 13.67 54.16
C GLU A 6 -36.05 13.04 53.70
N TYR A 7 -35.18 13.84 53.09
CA TYR A 7 -33.84 13.40 52.67
C TYR A 7 -32.85 13.64 53.81
N ARG A 8 -32.05 12.62 54.14
CA ARG A 8 -30.94 12.72 55.08
C ARG A 8 -29.82 13.57 54.47
N GLU A 9 -29.45 14.66 55.13
CA GLU A 9 -28.28 15.45 54.76
C GLU A 9 -26.99 14.68 55.06
N LEU A 10 -26.07 14.65 54.09
CA LEU A 10 -24.76 14.04 54.25
C LEU A 10 -23.79 15.04 54.87
N THR A 11 -22.93 14.57 55.78
CA THR A 11 -21.85 15.39 56.33
C THR A 11 -20.68 15.50 55.33
N ALA A 12 -19.80 16.48 55.54
CA ALA A 12 -18.61 16.68 54.69
C ALA A 12 -17.73 15.41 54.61
N ASP A 13 -17.60 14.69 55.73
CA ASP A 13 -16.82 13.45 55.81
C ASP A 13 -17.45 12.31 54.98
N GLU A 14 -18.78 12.30 54.83
CA GLU A 14 -19.50 11.26 54.08
C GLU A 14 -19.42 11.43 52.56
N VAL A 15 -19.07 12.63 52.08
CA VAL A 15 -18.92 12.95 50.65
C VAL A 15 -17.47 13.18 50.24
N THR A 16 -16.53 13.16 51.21
CA THR A 16 -15.11 13.31 50.93
C THR A 16 -14.48 11.95 50.67
N LEU A 17 -13.93 11.78 49.46
CA LEU A 17 -13.08 10.65 49.16
C LEU A 17 -11.67 10.92 49.72
N ASP A 18 -11.37 10.36 50.89
CA ASP A 18 -10.04 10.47 51.48
C ASP A 18 -9.13 9.36 50.93
N ILE A 19 -8.11 9.76 50.17
CA ILE A 19 -7.10 8.87 49.61
C ILE A 19 -5.77 9.25 50.23
N ASP A 20 -5.23 8.41 51.12
CA ASP A 20 -3.91 8.63 51.71
C ASP A 20 -2.81 8.50 50.65
N PRO A 21 -2.09 9.58 50.29
CA PRO A 21 -1.06 9.52 49.27
C PRO A 21 0.13 8.63 49.66
N LYS A 22 0.35 8.41 50.96
CA LYS A 22 1.43 7.54 51.45
C LYS A 22 1.15 6.06 51.17
N SER A 23 -0.11 5.70 50.92
CA SER A 23 -0.51 4.33 50.60
C SER A 23 0.02 3.82 49.25
N PHE A 24 0.41 4.72 48.34
CA PHE A 24 0.81 4.38 46.98
C PHE A 24 2.24 3.86 46.83
N GLY A 25 3.10 4.05 47.83
CA GLY A 25 4.45 3.48 47.84
C GLY A 25 5.48 4.12 46.90
N PHE A 26 5.14 5.22 46.22
CA PHE A 26 6.06 6.03 45.39
C PHE A 26 5.99 7.51 45.79
N LYS A 27 7.07 8.27 45.54
CA LYS A 27 7.06 9.72 45.81
C LYS A 27 6.51 10.52 44.63
N THR A 28 6.81 10.09 43.41
CA THR A 28 6.37 10.73 42.17
C THR A 28 5.94 9.71 41.12
N THR A 29 5.02 10.09 40.23
CA THR A 29 4.59 9.21 39.12
C THR A 29 5.69 8.94 38.09
N ALA A 30 6.80 9.68 38.15
CA ALA A 30 7.99 9.41 37.33
C ALA A 30 8.72 8.12 37.74
N GLU A 31 8.46 7.60 38.95
CA GLU A 31 9.00 6.32 39.44
C GLU A 31 8.20 5.12 38.93
N LEU A 32 7.05 5.36 38.28
CA LEU A 32 6.18 4.30 37.80
C LEU A 32 6.53 3.90 36.38
N GLU A 33 6.58 2.60 36.14
CA GLU A 33 6.63 2.06 34.78
C GLU A 33 5.32 2.39 34.05
N PRO A 34 5.39 2.91 32.80
CA PRO A 34 4.21 3.16 32.01
C PRO A 34 3.39 1.89 31.82
N LEU A 35 2.08 2.01 31.97
CA LEU A 35 1.20 0.88 31.74
C LEU A 35 1.22 0.53 30.25
N SER A 36 1.59 -0.72 29.93
CA SER A 36 1.54 -1.24 28.57
C SER A 36 0.12 -1.67 28.17
N GLU A 37 -0.75 -1.91 29.15
CA GLU A 37 -2.09 -2.45 28.92
C GLU A 37 -3.15 -1.37 28.77
N ILE A 38 -4.18 -1.70 27.98
CA ILE A 38 -5.36 -0.85 27.81
C ILE A 38 -6.31 -1.09 29.00
N VAL A 39 -6.46 -0.07 29.84
CA VAL A 39 -7.34 -0.13 31.03
C VAL A 39 -8.81 -0.04 30.65
N GLY A 40 -9.64 -0.89 31.27
CA GLY A 40 -11.11 -0.72 31.27
C GLY A 40 -11.82 -1.06 29.96
N GLN A 41 -11.15 -1.73 29.00
CA GLN A 41 -11.74 -2.08 27.70
C GLN A 41 -11.60 -3.57 27.29
N PRO A 42 -11.91 -4.55 28.18
CA PRO A 42 -11.71 -5.97 27.87
C PRO A 42 -12.57 -6.47 26.71
N ARG A 43 -13.77 -5.89 26.51
CA ARG A 43 -14.64 -6.25 25.38
C ARG A 43 -14.06 -5.78 24.05
N ALA A 44 -13.48 -4.57 24.00
CA ALA A 44 -12.91 -4.02 22.78
C ALA A 44 -11.65 -4.81 22.36
N LEU A 45 -10.80 -5.15 23.32
CA LEU A 45 -9.62 -5.99 23.10
C LEU A 45 -10.00 -7.34 22.50
N ARG A 46 -10.93 -8.08 23.11
CA ARG A 46 -11.39 -9.37 22.57
C ARG A 46 -11.97 -9.26 21.15
N ALA A 47 -12.70 -8.19 20.87
CA ALA A 47 -13.24 -7.96 19.53
C ALA A 47 -12.15 -7.67 18.50
N LEU A 48 -11.12 -6.91 18.87
CA LEU A 48 -9.93 -6.68 18.05
C LEU A 48 -9.16 -7.98 17.84
N ASP A 49 -8.96 -8.79 18.87
CA ASP A 49 -8.26 -10.08 18.76
C ASP A 49 -8.95 -11.04 17.81
N LEU A 50 -10.28 -11.12 17.90
CA LEU A 50 -11.08 -11.91 16.99
C LEU A 50 -11.00 -11.35 15.56
N GLY A 51 -11.30 -10.06 15.39
CA GLY A 51 -11.37 -9.44 14.07
C GLY A 51 -10.04 -9.46 13.33
N THR A 52 -8.93 -9.24 14.05
CA THR A 52 -7.58 -9.28 13.47
C THR A 52 -7.05 -10.71 13.31
N GLY A 53 -7.69 -11.71 13.92
CA GLY A 53 -7.38 -13.13 13.71
C GLY A 53 -8.02 -13.73 12.47
N ILE A 54 -9.07 -13.11 11.94
CA ILE A 54 -9.75 -13.57 10.73
C ILE A 54 -8.93 -13.13 9.50
N ARG A 55 -8.26 -14.09 8.85
CA ARG A 55 -7.50 -13.88 7.60
C ARG A 55 -8.39 -14.17 6.38
N HIS A 56 -9.49 -13.42 6.24
CA HIS A 56 -10.42 -13.56 5.11
C HIS A 56 -10.61 -12.22 4.39
N PRO A 57 -10.61 -12.20 3.04
CA PRO A 57 -10.96 -11.00 2.28
C PRO A 57 -12.34 -10.46 2.67
N ASN A 58 -12.55 -9.15 2.53
CA ASN A 58 -13.83 -8.48 2.83
C ASN A 58 -14.26 -8.52 4.30
N TYR A 59 -13.34 -8.80 5.23
CA TYR A 59 -13.58 -8.64 6.66
C TYR A 59 -12.99 -7.32 7.16
N HIS A 60 -13.85 -6.44 7.67
CA HIS A 60 -13.46 -5.11 8.15
C HIS A 60 -13.91 -4.91 9.60
N ILE A 61 -13.11 -4.17 10.38
CA ILE A 61 -13.40 -3.84 11.78
C ILE A 61 -13.79 -2.37 11.86
N TYR A 62 -14.92 -2.09 12.51
CA TYR A 62 -15.38 -0.73 12.81
C TYR A 62 -15.36 -0.48 14.33
N ILE A 63 -14.96 0.72 14.74
CA ILE A 63 -14.70 1.06 16.14
C ILE A 63 -15.42 2.34 16.53
N ALA A 64 -16.38 2.20 17.45
CA ALA A 64 -17.16 3.31 17.99
C ALA A 64 -16.84 3.54 19.47
N GLY A 65 -16.95 4.80 19.89
CA GLY A 65 -16.81 5.23 21.28
C GLY A 65 -16.77 6.75 21.37
N LEU A 66 -16.81 7.26 22.60
CA LEU A 66 -16.81 8.70 22.85
C LEU A 66 -15.48 9.34 22.40
N VAL A 67 -15.54 10.62 22.06
CA VAL A 67 -14.34 11.41 21.76
C VAL A 67 -13.46 11.51 23.02
N GLY A 68 -12.14 11.48 22.84
CA GLY A 68 -11.18 11.56 23.95
C GLY A 68 -10.88 10.24 24.66
N THR A 69 -11.48 9.12 24.25
CA THR A 69 -11.26 7.80 24.89
C THR A 69 -10.02 7.04 24.39
N GLY A 70 -9.10 7.70 23.68
CA GLY A 70 -7.86 7.06 23.21
C GLY A 70 -8.05 5.92 22.19
N ARG A 71 -9.21 5.85 21.49
CA ARG A 71 -9.54 4.74 20.56
C ARG A 71 -8.43 4.42 19.55
N MET A 72 -7.83 5.45 18.95
CA MET A 72 -6.78 5.24 17.94
C MET A 72 -5.52 4.65 18.57
N GLU A 73 -5.17 5.11 19.76
CA GLU A 73 -4.01 4.62 20.51
C GLU A 73 -4.20 3.17 20.94
N LEU A 74 -5.39 2.85 21.48
CA LEU A 74 -5.82 1.50 21.81
C LEU A 74 -5.64 0.53 20.64
N VAL A 75 -6.17 0.90 19.47
CA VAL A 75 -6.13 0.07 18.26
C VAL A 75 -4.70 -0.07 17.74
N THR A 76 -3.95 1.01 17.70
CA THR A 76 -2.55 1.01 17.24
C THR A 76 -1.70 0.13 18.14
N HIS A 77 -1.88 0.23 19.46
CA HIS A 77 -1.17 -0.61 20.42
C HIS A 77 -1.50 -2.10 20.21
N ALA A 78 -2.79 -2.45 20.16
CA ALA A 78 -3.23 -3.83 19.96
C ALA A 78 -2.72 -4.42 18.63
N LEU A 79 -2.76 -3.64 17.54
CA LEU A 79 -2.25 -4.08 16.24
C LEU A 79 -0.73 -4.26 16.23
N ARG A 80 0.03 -3.35 16.85
CA ARG A 80 1.49 -3.45 16.93
C ARG A 80 1.92 -4.75 17.61
N GLN A 81 1.32 -5.10 18.74
CA GLN A 81 1.63 -6.36 19.44
C GLN A 81 1.43 -7.58 18.54
N ARG A 82 0.44 -7.53 17.64
CA ARG A 82 0.13 -8.65 16.74
C ARG A 82 1.00 -8.71 15.48
N VAL A 83 1.52 -7.57 15.01
CA VAL A 83 2.34 -7.49 13.79
C VAL A 83 3.80 -7.85 14.08
N LEU A 84 4.26 -7.82 15.33
CA LEU A 84 5.63 -8.22 15.71
C LEU A 84 5.99 -9.64 15.22
N ASP A 85 5.03 -10.56 15.21
CA ASP A 85 5.23 -11.94 14.75
C ASP A 85 4.85 -12.18 13.28
N ALA A 86 4.44 -11.13 12.55
CA ALA A 86 3.99 -11.26 11.17
C ALA A 86 5.16 -11.16 10.18
N SER A 87 5.07 -11.90 9.07
CA SER A 87 6.00 -11.75 7.95
C SER A 87 5.89 -10.36 7.33
N THR A 88 7.03 -9.79 6.93
CA THR A 88 7.06 -8.53 6.18
C THR A 88 6.16 -8.63 4.95
N PRO A 89 5.23 -7.67 4.74
CA PRO A 89 4.34 -7.71 3.59
C PRO A 89 5.12 -7.60 2.27
N PRO A 90 4.57 -8.14 1.17
CA PRO A 90 5.17 -7.99 -0.14
C PRO A 90 5.20 -6.53 -0.59
N ASP A 91 6.15 -6.20 -1.46
CA ASP A 91 6.19 -4.92 -2.14
C ASP A 91 5.16 -4.94 -3.27
N TRP A 92 4.33 -3.91 -3.33
CA TRP A 92 3.44 -3.67 -4.47
C TRP A 92 3.99 -2.52 -5.30
N VAL A 93 4.26 -2.80 -6.57
CA VAL A 93 4.79 -1.81 -7.52
C VAL A 93 3.85 -1.67 -8.70
N TYR A 94 3.81 -0.46 -9.26
CA TYR A 94 3.16 -0.20 -10.53
C TYR A 94 4.20 -0.11 -11.63
N VAL A 95 4.01 -0.87 -12.69
CA VAL A 95 4.82 -0.77 -13.91
C VAL A 95 3.97 -0.24 -15.05
N ASN A 96 4.62 0.44 -16.00
CA ASN A 96 3.95 0.92 -17.20
C ASN A 96 3.40 -0.26 -18.01
N ASN A 97 2.16 -0.11 -18.47
CA ASN A 97 1.51 -1.01 -19.40
C ASN A 97 1.64 -0.45 -20.82
N PHE A 98 2.48 -1.06 -21.66
CA PHE A 98 2.72 -0.56 -23.01
C PHE A 98 1.52 -0.75 -23.95
N ASP A 99 0.62 -1.69 -23.65
CA ASP A 99 -0.59 -1.94 -24.42
C ASP A 99 -1.71 -0.95 -24.07
N GLU A 100 -1.80 -0.59 -22.78
CA GLU A 100 -2.81 0.34 -22.26
C GLU A 100 -2.18 1.33 -21.27
N PRO A 101 -1.58 2.45 -21.74
CA PRO A 101 -0.78 3.36 -20.92
C PRO A 101 -1.52 4.02 -19.74
N ASP A 102 -2.84 4.16 -19.85
CA ASP A 102 -3.68 4.72 -18.79
C ASP A 102 -4.02 3.69 -17.70
N CYS A 103 -3.63 2.43 -17.89
CA CYS A 103 -3.90 1.31 -16.99
C CYS A 103 -2.60 0.62 -16.54
N PRO A 104 -1.86 1.19 -15.56
CA PRO A 104 -0.62 0.61 -15.07
C PRO A 104 -0.84 -0.77 -14.45
N LEU A 105 0.14 -1.68 -14.61
CA LEU A 105 0.07 -3.03 -14.08
C LEU A 105 0.58 -3.05 -12.63
N ALA A 106 -0.22 -3.63 -11.72
CA ALA A 106 0.19 -3.89 -10.35
C ALA A 106 0.87 -5.26 -10.25
N ILE A 107 2.10 -5.28 -9.73
CA ILE A 107 2.87 -6.51 -9.51
C ILE A 107 3.20 -6.63 -8.03
N SER A 108 3.00 -7.82 -7.47
CA SER A 108 3.43 -8.17 -6.11
C SER A 108 4.81 -8.81 -6.16
N LEU A 109 5.74 -8.28 -5.38
CA LEU A 109 7.12 -8.76 -5.25
C LEU A 109 7.40 -9.12 -3.79
N THR A 110 8.42 -9.95 -3.54
CA THR A 110 8.79 -10.20 -2.13
C THR A 110 9.34 -8.93 -1.50
N ALA A 111 9.21 -8.79 -0.18
CA ALA A 111 9.66 -7.61 0.55
C ALA A 111 11.09 -7.19 0.17
N GLY A 112 11.27 -5.91 -0.18
CA GLY A 112 12.55 -5.32 -0.58
C GLY A 112 12.89 -5.45 -2.07
N GLN A 113 12.24 -6.35 -2.83
CA GLN A 113 12.52 -6.50 -4.26
C GLN A 113 12.00 -5.34 -5.12
N GLY A 114 11.06 -4.54 -4.64
CA GLY A 114 10.61 -3.35 -5.36
C GLY A 114 11.75 -2.33 -5.56
N VAL A 115 12.62 -2.21 -4.56
CA VAL A 115 13.84 -1.37 -4.67
C VAL A 115 14.82 -1.97 -5.67
N GLN A 116 15.02 -3.29 -5.62
CA GLN A 116 15.89 -3.99 -6.56
C GLN A 116 15.41 -3.82 -8.01
N LEU A 117 14.11 -4.02 -8.27
CA LEU A 117 13.51 -3.86 -9.59
C LEU A 117 13.74 -2.45 -10.15
N ARG A 118 13.61 -1.41 -9.32
CA ARG A 118 13.88 -0.03 -9.74
C ARG A 118 15.32 0.11 -10.21
N THR A 119 16.27 -0.34 -9.40
CA THR A 119 17.71 -0.27 -9.74
C THR A 119 18.05 -1.07 -10.99
N ASP A 120 17.49 -2.28 -11.13
CA ASP A 120 17.70 -3.11 -12.32
C ASP A 120 17.12 -2.44 -13.58
N MET A 121 15.97 -1.77 -13.47
CA MET A 121 15.35 -1.05 -14.58
C MET A 121 16.17 0.18 -15.00
N GLU A 122 16.72 0.93 -14.04
CA GLU A 122 17.63 2.05 -14.31
C GLU A 122 18.87 1.57 -15.08
N ALA A 123 19.52 0.51 -14.59
CA ALA A 123 20.68 -0.09 -15.25
C ALA A 123 20.34 -0.65 -16.65
N LEU A 124 19.17 -1.26 -16.81
CA LEU A 124 18.69 -1.75 -18.10
C LEU A 124 18.53 -0.60 -19.11
N ILE A 125 17.95 0.53 -18.70
CA ILE A 125 17.77 1.69 -19.57
C ILE A 125 19.14 2.24 -20.00
N GLU A 126 20.08 2.38 -19.07
CA GLU A 126 21.45 2.83 -19.38
C GLU A 126 22.13 1.88 -20.38
N GLN A 127 22.04 0.57 -20.15
CA GLN A 127 22.60 -0.43 -21.04
C GLN A 127 21.98 -0.36 -22.45
N LEU A 128 20.65 -0.22 -22.54
CA LEU A 128 19.94 -0.13 -23.81
C LEU A 128 20.31 1.14 -24.59
N GLN A 129 20.52 2.26 -23.91
CA GLN A 129 20.96 3.52 -24.53
C GLN A 129 22.33 3.37 -25.19
N GLU A 130 23.21 2.51 -24.67
CA GLU A 130 24.52 2.24 -25.27
C GLU A 130 24.46 1.12 -26.34
N SER A 131 23.75 0.02 -26.05
CA SER A 131 23.77 -1.17 -26.89
C SER A 131 22.93 -1.04 -28.15
N LEU A 132 21.77 -0.36 -28.10
CA LEU A 132 20.88 -0.22 -29.25
C LEU A 132 21.56 0.53 -30.41
N PRO A 133 22.20 1.71 -30.22
CA PRO A 133 22.89 2.38 -31.31
C PRO A 133 24.04 1.57 -31.91
N LYS A 134 24.72 0.75 -31.11
CA LYS A 134 25.80 -0.14 -31.58
C LYS A 134 25.23 -1.24 -32.48
N ALA A 135 24.20 -1.95 -32.00
CA ALA A 135 23.53 -2.99 -32.77
C ALA A 135 22.98 -2.48 -34.11
N PHE A 136 22.42 -1.26 -34.13
CA PHE A 136 21.93 -0.64 -35.38
C PHE A 136 23.03 -0.21 -36.37
N LYS A 137 24.28 -0.12 -35.92
CA LYS A 137 25.45 0.19 -36.76
C LYS A 137 26.19 -1.04 -37.24
N GLU A 138 25.81 -2.23 -36.77
CA GLU A 138 26.40 -3.48 -37.26
C GLU A 138 26.08 -3.68 -38.73
N GLU A 139 27.09 -4.17 -39.47
CA GLU A 139 27.02 -4.30 -40.92
C GLU A 139 25.88 -5.22 -41.36
N ASP A 140 25.58 -6.25 -40.56
CA ASP A 140 24.50 -7.20 -40.82
C ASP A 140 23.12 -6.55 -40.73
N PHE A 141 22.91 -5.62 -39.78
CA PHE A 141 21.67 -4.84 -39.72
C PHE A 141 21.51 -3.96 -40.96
N GLY A 142 22.60 -3.33 -41.41
CA GLY A 142 22.62 -2.53 -42.63
C GLY A 142 22.26 -3.34 -43.88
N LYS A 143 22.85 -4.54 -44.03
CA LYS A 143 22.58 -5.47 -45.14
C LYS A 143 21.13 -5.92 -45.18
N GLU A 144 20.56 -6.33 -44.05
CA GLU A 144 19.17 -6.79 -44.01
C GLU A 144 18.19 -5.63 -44.23
N LYS A 145 18.49 -4.43 -43.72
CA LYS A 145 17.72 -3.22 -44.01
C LYS A 145 17.71 -2.88 -45.50
N GLU A 146 18.85 -2.98 -46.18
CA GLU A 146 18.93 -2.69 -47.61
C GLU A 146 18.21 -3.75 -48.45
N LYS A 147 18.35 -5.03 -48.08
CA LYS A 147 17.61 -6.12 -48.70
C LYS A 147 16.10 -5.90 -48.57
N LEU A 148 15.62 -5.52 -47.38
CA LEU A 148 14.20 -5.21 -47.16
C LEU A 148 13.75 -4.01 -48.00
N ARG A 149 14.56 -2.94 -48.08
CA ARG A 149 14.28 -1.79 -48.95
C ARG A 149 14.13 -2.18 -50.41
N GLN A 150 15.01 -3.05 -50.92
CA GLN A 150 14.92 -3.52 -52.30
C GLN A 150 13.65 -4.32 -52.56
N VAL A 151 13.21 -5.16 -51.61
CA VAL A 151 11.94 -5.89 -51.70
C VAL A 151 10.77 -4.93 -51.82
N TYR A 152 10.69 -3.91 -50.97
CA TYR A 152 9.60 -2.92 -51.03
C TYR A 152 9.66 -2.03 -52.27
N ARG A 153 10.86 -1.68 -52.76
CA ARG A 153 11.03 -0.90 -53.99
C ARG A 153 10.50 -1.66 -55.21
N LYS A 154 10.93 -2.92 -55.38
CA LYS A 154 10.41 -3.79 -56.47
C LYS A 154 8.89 -3.92 -56.40
N ARG A 155 8.33 -4.10 -55.21
CA ARG A 155 6.88 -4.20 -55.03
C ARG A 155 6.15 -2.91 -55.42
N GLY A 156 6.74 -1.75 -55.12
CA GLY A 156 6.23 -0.45 -55.56
C GLY A 156 6.27 -0.30 -57.08
N ASP A 157 7.40 -0.64 -57.71
CA ASP A 157 7.57 -0.57 -59.17
C ASP A 157 6.57 -1.49 -59.89
N GLU A 158 6.36 -2.71 -59.40
CA GLU A 158 5.36 -3.65 -59.92
C GLU A 158 3.91 -3.11 -59.84
N VAL A 159 3.57 -2.42 -58.74
CA VAL A 159 2.25 -1.80 -58.58
C VAL A 159 2.11 -0.63 -59.56
N PHE A 160 3.15 0.18 -59.73
CA PHE A 160 3.14 1.31 -60.64
C PHE A 160 3.00 0.88 -62.11
N GLU A 161 3.74 -0.16 -62.53
CA GLU A 161 3.63 -0.78 -63.86
C GLU A 161 2.23 -1.31 -64.15
N LYS A 162 1.59 -1.96 -63.18
CA LYS A 162 0.19 -2.40 -63.31
C LYS A 162 -0.75 -1.22 -63.49
N LEU A 163 -0.50 -0.12 -62.80
CA LEU A 163 -1.32 1.09 -62.85
C LEU A 163 -1.18 1.81 -64.20
N LEU A 164 0.03 1.89 -64.75
CA LEU A 164 0.30 2.42 -66.09
C LEU A 164 -0.43 1.63 -67.17
N LYS A 165 -0.34 0.30 -67.15
CA LYS A 165 -1.04 -0.56 -68.12
C LYS A 165 -2.56 -0.41 -68.07
N LEU A 166 -3.11 -0.21 -66.87
CA LEU A 166 -4.55 0.01 -66.69
C LEU A 166 -4.99 1.37 -67.23
N ALA A 167 -4.16 2.40 -67.05
CA ALA A 167 -4.39 3.74 -67.60
C ALA A 167 -4.33 3.76 -69.13
N GLU A 168 -3.40 3.02 -69.75
CA GLU A 168 -3.33 2.87 -71.22
C GLU A 168 -4.51 2.10 -71.82
N GLN A 169 -5.19 1.24 -71.04
CA GLN A 169 -6.38 0.51 -71.49
C GLN A 169 -7.68 1.31 -71.36
N HIS A 170 -7.67 2.39 -70.58
CA HIS A 170 -8.86 3.18 -70.25
C HIS A 170 -8.74 4.68 -70.62
N GLY A 171 -7.62 5.10 -71.21
CA GLY A 171 -7.44 6.39 -71.89
C GLY A 171 -7.49 6.22 -73.40
#